data_AF-A0A965UG52-F1
#
_entry.id   AF-A0A965UG52-F1
#
_cell.length_a   1.000
_cell.length_b   1.000
_cell.length_c   1.000
_cell.angle_alpha   90.00
_cell.angle_beta   90.00
_cell.angle_gamma   90.00
#
_symmetry.space_group_name_H-M   'P 1'
#
loop_
_entity.id
_entity.type
_entity.pdbx_description
1 polymer ?
#
loop_
_entity_poly.entity_id
_entity_poly.type
_entity_poly.pdbx_seq_one_letter_code
_entity_poly.pdbx_strand_id
1 'polypeptide(L)' 'MKRLLILAAAAAVALSTSACVTVIDATDDGDRAWHGENAQPFDAARDQCRAENHGRHVSEAFRECMARKGWHRS' A
#
# COMPACT_ATOMS: atom_id res chain seq x y z
N MET A 1 22.54 -37.37 11.23
CA MET A 1 22.20 -36.73 9.94
C MET A 1 20.79 -36.18 10.00
N LYS A 2 20.56 -35.01 9.36
CA LYS A 2 19.27 -34.41 8.98
C LYS A 2 18.53 -33.50 9.98
N ARG A 3 19.09 -32.30 10.21
CA ARG A 3 18.36 -31.05 10.49
C ARG A 3 19.07 -29.88 9.82
N LEU A 4 19.12 -29.95 8.50
CA LEU A 4 19.60 -28.86 7.65
C LEU A 4 18.37 -28.02 7.27
N LEU A 5 18.55 -26.70 7.31
CA LEU A 5 17.73 -25.66 6.66
C LEU A 5 16.43 -25.26 7.38
N ILE A 6 16.56 -24.42 8.41
CA ILE A 6 15.54 -23.39 8.66
C ILE A 6 16.18 -22.05 8.28
N LEU A 7 16.16 -21.82 6.96
CA LEU A 7 15.88 -20.56 6.29
C LEU A 7 16.40 -19.29 6.99
N ALA A 8 17.64 -18.95 6.65
CA ALA A 8 18.06 -17.57 6.55
C ALA A 8 17.21 -16.86 5.49
N ALA A 9 16.37 -15.91 5.90
CA ALA A 9 15.81 -14.88 5.02
C ALA A 9 15.25 -13.69 5.83
N ALA A 10 16.00 -13.22 6.83
CA ALA A 10 15.78 -11.88 7.37
C ALA A 10 16.61 -10.87 6.56
N ALA A 11 16.41 -10.84 5.24
CA ALA A 11 16.90 -9.76 4.39
C ALA A 11 15.78 -8.72 4.26
N ALA A 12 15.41 -8.09 5.37
CA ALA A 12 14.64 -6.85 5.32
C ALA A 12 15.62 -5.72 4.95
N VAL A 13 15.89 -5.61 3.66
CA VAL A 13 15.85 -4.36 2.91
C VAL A 13 16.18 -3.11 3.76
N ALA A 14 17.47 -2.91 4.04
CA ALA A 14 18.00 -1.57 4.22
C ALA A 14 18.25 -0.97 2.83
N LEU A 15 17.18 -0.81 2.04
CA LEU A 15 17.24 0.05 0.87
C LEU A 15 17.18 1.47 1.42
N SER A 16 18.31 2.17 1.34
CA SER A 16 18.40 3.62 1.44
C SER A 16 17.14 4.24 0.84
N THR A 17 16.25 4.76 1.68
CA THR A 17 14.94 5.27 1.29
C THR A 17 15.12 6.59 0.56
N SER A 18 15.59 6.54 -0.68
CA SER A 18 15.15 7.51 -1.67
C SER A 18 13.65 7.27 -1.78
N ALA A 19 12.83 8.22 -1.31
CA ALA A 19 11.39 8.11 -1.29
C ALA A 19 10.90 7.87 -2.73
N CYS A 20 10.64 6.61 -3.09
CA CYS A 20 10.01 6.27 -4.35
C CYS A 20 8.54 6.67 -4.22
N VAL A 21 8.23 7.92 -4.59
CA VAL A 21 6.86 8.41 -4.66
C VAL A 21 6.20 7.73 -5.86
N THR A 22 5.27 6.82 -5.59
CA THR A 22 4.43 6.25 -6.65
C THR A 22 3.17 7.09 -6.78
N VAL A 23 3.06 7.80 -7.90
CA VAL A 23 1.85 8.55 -8.27
C VAL A 23 1.00 7.68 -9.18
N ILE A 24 -0.27 7.46 -8.81
CA ILE A 24 -1.22 6.76 -9.66
C ILE A 24 -2.25 7.75 -10.21
N ASP A 25 -2.18 7.96 -11.52
CA ASP A 25 -3.20 8.67 -12.29
C ASP A 25 -4.18 7.62 -12.85
N ALA A 26 -5.18 7.25 -12.05
CA ALA A 26 -6.21 6.32 -12.48
C ALA A 26 -7.34 7.06 -13.21
N THR A 27 -7.76 6.56 -14.36
CA THR A 27 -8.75 7.20 -15.24
C THR A 27 -10.16 7.34 -14.65
N ASP A 28 -10.44 6.76 -13.49
CA ASP A 28 -11.70 6.90 -12.74
C ASP A 28 -11.63 8.06 -11.72
N ASP A 29 -12.59 8.98 -11.75
CA ASP A 29 -12.67 10.21 -10.92
C ASP A 29 -12.46 10.00 -9.40
N GLY A 30 -12.62 8.76 -8.90
CA GLY A 30 -12.41 8.39 -7.49
C GLY A 30 -10.99 7.95 -7.12
N ASP A 31 -10.21 7.42 -8.08
CA ASP A 31 -8.88 6.85 -7.86
C ASP A 31 -7.76 7.81 -8.34
N ARG A 32 -8.10 9.00 -8.85
CA ARG A 32 -7.13 10.04 -9.22
C ARG A 32 -6.43 10.63 -7.99
N ALA A 33 -5.12 10.84 -8.15
CA ALA A 33 -4.26 11.63 -7.28
C ALA A 33 -3.84 10.96 -5.96
N TRP A 34 -3.69 9.64 -5.96
CA TRP A 34 -3.05 8.93 -4.85
C TRP A 34 -1.53 8.91 -4.99
N HIS A 35 -0.85 9.30 -3.93
CA HIS A 35 0.60 9.33 -3.79
C HIS A 35 1.03 8.45 -2.63
N GLY A 36 1.93 7.51 -2.91
CA GLY A 36 2.46 6.59 -1.92
C GLY A 36 3.93 6.87 -1.64
N GLU A 37 4.29 7.06 -0.36
CA GLU A 37 5.67 7.11 0.10
C GLU A 37 5.94 5.90 1.00
N ASN A 38 6.80 4.96 0.54
CA ASN A 38 6.97 3.66 1.20
C ASN A 38 5.63 2.92 1.45
N ALA A 39 4.67 3.13 0.54
CA ALA A 39 3.33 2.60 0.68
C ALA A 39 3.25 1.11 0.32
N GLN A 40 2.24 0.43 0.85
CA GLN A 40 1.90 -0.92 0.37
C GLN A 40 1.48 -0.86 -1.12
N PRO A 41 1.61 -1.96 -1.89
CA PRO A 41 1.13 -1.99 -3.27
C PRO A 41 -0.32 -1.49 -3.38
N PHE A 42 -0.58 -0.55 -4.29
CA PHE A 42 -1.84 0.21 -4.33
C PHE A 42 -3.08 -0.68 -4.41
N ASP A 43 -3.11 -1.63 -5.35
CA ASP A 43 -4.27 -2.50 -5.54
C ASP A 43 -4.57 -3.33 -4.28
N ALA A 44 -3.55 -3.88 -3.64
CA ALA A 44 -3.70 -4.65 -2.41
C ALA A 44 -4.23 -3.77 -1.26
N ALA A 45 -3.71 -2.54 -1.11
CA ALA A 45 -4.19 -1.58 -0.13
C ALA A 45 -5.64 -1.16 -0.41
N ARG A 46 -5.95 -0.83 -1.67
CA ARG A 46 -7.28 -0.42 -2.13
C ARG A 46 -8.31 -1.52 -1.91
N ASP A 47 -8.00 -2.75 -2.30
CA ASP A 47 -8.94 -3.86 -2.20
C ASP A 47 -9.22 -4.22 -0.74
N GLN A 48 -8.19 -4.20 0.12
CA GLN A 48 -8.37 -4.35 1.55
C GLN A 48 -9.24 -3.23 2.13
N CYS A 49 -8.94 -1.96 1.82
CA CYS A 49 -9.70 -0.84 2.33
C CYS A 49 -11.14 -0.80 1.79
N ARG A 50 -11.37 -1.25 0.55
CA ARG A 50 -12.72 -1.43 -0.01
C ARG A 50 -13.50 -2.52 0.74
N ALA A 51 -12.85 -3.64 1.06
CA ALA A 51 -13.47 -4.71 1.85
C ALA A 51 -13.85 -4.23 3.25
N GLU A 52 -12.97 -3.47 3.92
CA GLU A 52 -13.21 -2.87 5.25
C GLU A 52 -14.35 -1.83 5.24
N ASN A 53 -14.55 -1.13 4.11
CA ASN A 53 -15.52 -0.02 3.99
C ASN A 53 -16.78 -0.38 3.19
N HIS A 54 -17.13 -1.67 3.10
CA HIS A 54 -18.30 -2.16 2.35
C HIS A 54 -18.37 -1.63 0.90
N GLY A 55 -17.23 -1.52 0.23
CA GLY A 55 -17.13 -1.05 -1.14
C GLY A 55 -17.20 0.48 -1.31
N ARG A 56 -17.32 1.28 -0.24
CA ARG A 56 -17.32 2.75 -0.34
C ARG A 56 -15.89 3.26 -0.51
N HIS A 57 -15.53 3.63 -1.74
CA HIS A 57 -14.17 4.07 -2.13
C HIS A 57 -13.94 5.59 -1.95
N VAL A 58 -14.98 6.35 -1.59
CA VAL A 58 -14.91 7.82 -1.43
C VAL A 58 -15.18 8.29 0.00
N SER A 59 -15.41 7.35 0.94
CA SER A 59 -15.65 7.70 2.34
C SER A 59 -14.36 8.18 3.02
N GLU A 60 -14.51 9.00 4.05
CA GLU A 60 -13.40 9.40 4.92
C GLU A 60 -12.70 8.18 5.53
N ALA A 61 -13.47 7.19 6.00
CA ALA A 61 -12.95 5.94 6.54
C ALA A 61 -12.12 5.12 5.51
N PHE A 62 -12.47 5.17 4.22
CA PHE A 62 -11.63 4.59 3.18
C PHE A 62 -10.30 5.35 3.02
N ARG A 63 -10.35 6.68 3.06
CA ARG A 63 -9.14 7.52 2.97
C ARG A 63 -8.21 7.32 4.16
N GLU A 64 -8.76 7.21 5.37
CA GLU A 64 -7.99 6.90 6.57
C GLU A 64 -7.35 5.51 6.50
N CYS A 65 -8.08 4.52 5.98
CA CYS A 65 -7.51 3.21 5.72
C CYS A 65 -6.33 3.28 4.75
N MET A 66 -6.48 3.99 3.63
CA MET A 66 -5.40 4.17 2.64
C MET A 66 -4.20 4.93 3.24
N ALA A 67 -4.43 5.95 4.07
CA ALA A 67 -3.37 6.68 4.77
C ALA A 67 -2.54 5.77 5.68
N ARG A 68 -3.18 4.87 6.44
CA ARG A 68 -2.47 3.85 7.25
C ARG A 68 -1.63 2.89 6.40
N LYS A 69 -1.93 2.76 5.10
CA LYS A 69 -1.19 1.95 4.13
C LYS A 69 -0.10 2.73 3.40
N GLY A 70 0.08 4.02 3.72
CA GLY A 70 1.07 4.92 3.13
C GLY A 70 0.56 5.77 1.96
N TRP A 71 -0.73 5.72 1.64
CA TRP A 71 -1.32 6.41 0.50
C TRP A 71 -2.04 7.71 0.92
N HIS A 72 -1.70 8.81 0.26
CA HIS A 72 -2.27 10.13 0.49
C HIS A 72 -2.87 10.68 -0.80
N ARG A 73 -3.99 11.40 -0.69
CA ARG A 73 -4.64 12.02 -1.86
C ARG A 73 -4.29 13.50 -1.91
N SER A 74 -3.80 13.99 -3.05
CA SER A 74 -3.57 15.42 -3.32
C SER A 74 -4.78 16.10 -3.94
#